data_AF-F0WCM5-F1
#
_entry.id   AF-F0WCM5-F1
#
_cell.length_a   1.000
_cell.length_b   1.000
_cell.length_c   1.000
_cell.angle_alpha   90.00
_cell.angle_beta   90.00
_cell.angle_gamma   90.00
#
_symmetry.space_group_name_H-M   'P 1'
#
loop_
_entity.id
_entity.type
_entity.pdbx_description
1 polymer ?
#
loop_
_entity_poly.entity_id
_entity_poly.type
_entity_poly.pdbx_seq_one_letter_code
_entity_poly.pdbx_strand_id
1 'polypeptide(L)'
;MESSSRYFFRPPDSPCRRVPIENLTKKCGTVTSNPREVVEEFMDHWGGVMGDISSSTTDSAETCSRNQNKLLDSIQVSLESEEQDRLSTRLSTTEIAEAIKHMRSNSSPGLDGIPAAVYQVDPETFGECLKIVFEFQLKHGSLLRSQRDSAITLLY
;
A
#
# COMPACT_ATOMS: atom_id res chain seq x y z
N MET A 1 -10.43 11.81 20.06
CA MET A 1 -10.66 13.01 19.24
C MET A 1 -9.33 13.73 19.11
N GLU A 2 -8.59 13.43 18.07
CA GLU A 2 -7.41 14.21 17.72
C GLU A 2 -7.89 15.39 16.89
N SER A 3 -7.98 16.56 17.53
CA SER A 3 -8.39 17.80 16.90
C SER A 3 -7.21 18.37 16.12
N SER A 4 -7.45 18.77 14.87
CA SER A 4 -6.45 19.46 14.04
C SER A 4 -5.86 20.64 14.81
N SER A 5 -4.63 20.47 15.29
CA SER A 5 -3.93 21.48 16.08
C SER A 5 -2.94 22.20 15.19
N ARG A 6 -2.51 23.40 15.62
CA ARG A 6 -1.49 24.23 14.95
C ARG A 6 -0.20 23.46 14.59
N TYR A 7 0.06 22.31 15.22
CA TYR A 7 1.21 21.45 14.93
C TYR A 7 1.10 20.73 13.58
N PHE A 8 -0.11 20.46 13.08
CA PHE A 8 -0.33 19.76 11.81
C PHE A 8 0.02 20.62 10.59
N PHE A 9 -0.10 21.95 10.73
CA PHE A 9 0.28 22.93 9.71
C PHE A 9 1.65 23.56 9.96
N ARG A 10 2.43 23.06 10.93
CA ARG A 10 3.81 23.54 11.07
C ARG A 10 4.59 23.05 9.85
N PRO A 11 5.29 23.94 9.14
CA PRO A 11 6.35 23.51 8.25
C PRO A 11 7.26 22.57 9.05
N PRO A 12 7.65 21.41 8.51
CA PRO A 12 8.59 20.54 9.19
C PRO A 12 9.81 21.37 9.63
N ASP A 13 10.26 21.16 10.86
CA ASP A 13 11.40 21.88 11.40
C ASP A 13 12.57 21.78 10.41
N SER A 14 13.21 22.92 10.10
CA SER A 14 14.34 23.02 9.16
C SER A 14 15.41 21.91 9.25
N PRO A 15 15.73 21.29 10.40
CA PRO A 15 16.62 20.13 10.48
C PRO A 15 16.16 18.84 9.78
N CYS A 16 14.89 18.67 9.41
CA CYS A 16 14.44 17.48 8.64
C CYS A 16 15.01 17.43 7.21
N ARG A 17 15.69 18.49 6.74
CA ARG A 17 16.44 18.55 5.46
C ARG A 17 17.93 18.14 5.58
N ARG A 18 18.34 17.44 6.64
CA ARG A 18 19.77 17.27 6.98
C ARG A 18 20.54 16.15 6.29
N VAL A 19 19.93 15.36 5.41
CA VAL A 19 20.69 14.36 4.63
C VAL A 19 20.48 14.63 3.15
N PRO A 20 21.18 15.63 2.57
CA PRO A 20 21.21 15.78 1.13
C PRO A 20 21.85 14.54 0.50
N ILE A 21 21.25 14.05 -0.59
CA ILE A 21 21.92 13.06 -1.44
C ILE A 21 22.98 13.83 -2.22
N GLU A 22 24.23 13.76 -1.77
CA GLU A 22 25.34 14.54 -2.35
C GLU A 22 25.86 13.96 -3.65
N ASN A 23 25.79 12.63 -3.80
CA ASN A 23 26.35 11.91 -4.95
C ASN A 23 25.45 10.75 -5.34
N LEU A 24 25.27 10.55 -6.64
CA LEU A 24 24.51 9.43 -7.19
C LEU A 24 25.34 8.71 -8.26
N THR A 25 25.39 7.39 -8.18
CA THR A 25 26.03 6.54 -9.19
C THR A 25 25.01 6.19 -10.26
N LYS A 26 25.21 6.70 -11.48
CA LYS A 26 24.34 6.40 -12.64
C LYS A 26 24.51 4.95 -13.09
N LYS A 27 23.55 4.43 -13.85
CA LYS A 27 23.59 3.06 -14.43
C LYS A 27 24.85 2.78 -15.27
N CYS A 28 25.46 3.81 -15.85
CA CYS A 28 26.72 3.73 -16.59
C CYS A 28 27.99 3.67 -15.71
N GLY A 29 27.84 3.61 -14.38
CA GLY A 29 28.94 3.59 -13.40
C GLY A 29 29.56 4.95 -13.11
N THR A 30 29.06 6.03 -13.72
CA THR A 30 29.55 7.40 -13.50
C THR A 30 28.90 8.00 -12.25
N VAL A 31 29.69 8.61 -11.38
CA VAL A 31 29.19 9.33 -10.20
C VAL A 31 28.91 10.78 -10.58
N THR A 32 27.71 11.29 -10.25
CA THR A 32 27.34 12.69 -10.42
C THR A 32 27.03 13.34 -9.07
N SER A 33 27.49 14.57 -8.89
CA SER A 33 27.17 15.45 -7.76
C SER A 33 26.30 16.63 -8.21
N ASN A 34 25.86 16.64 -9.48
CA ASN A 34 25.04 17.71 -10.03
C ASN A 34 23.62 17.62 -9.44
N PRO A 35 23.13 18.64 -8.71
CA PRO A 35 21.83 18.56 -8.04
C PRO A 35 20.66 18.28 -8.97
N ARG A 36 20.69 18.75 -10.22
CA ARG A 36 19.61 18.50 -11.19
C ARG A 36 19.60 17.05 -11.63
N GLU A 37 20.76 16.51 -11.96
CA GLU A 37 20.91 15.11 -12.39
C GLU A 37 20.63 14.14 -11.24
N VAL A 38 21.00 14.51 -10.00
CA VAL A 38 20.68 13.72 -8.80
C VAL A 38 19.17 13.68 -8.58
N VAL A 39 18.47 14.81 -8.71
CA VAL A 39 16.99 14.86 -8.58
C VAL A 39 16.32 14.07 -9.71
N GLU A 40 16.77 14.23 -10.96
CA GLU A 40 16.22 13.50 -12.11
C GLU A 40 16.39 11.99 -11.95
N GLU A 41 17.60 11.50 -11.61
CA GLU A 41 17.83 10.07 -11.42
C GLU A 41 17.13 9.51 -10.18
N PHE A 42 17.04 10.29 -9.09
CA PHE A 42 16.28 9.89 -7.93
C PHE A 42 14.78 9.75 -8.26
N MET A 43 14.23 10.72 -9.00
CA MET A 43 12.84 10.68 -9.45
C MET A 43 12.58 9.59 -10.50
N ASP A 44 13.52 9.32 -11.41
CA ASP A 44 13.42 8.23 -12.38
C ASP A 44 13.48 6.87 -11.68
N HIS A 45 14.43 6.68 -10.77
CA HIS A 45 14.58 5.45 -10.00
C HIS A 45 13.34 5.16 -9.16
N TRP A 46 12.95 6.09 -8.29
CA TRP A 46 11.78 5.89 -7.43
C TRP A 46 10.46 6.00 -8.21
N GLY A 47 10.42 6.72 -9.32
CA GLY A 47 9.30 6.72 -10.25
C GLY A 47 9.13 5.38 -10.98
N GLY A 48 10.21 4.68 -11.31
CA GLY A 48 10.15 3.32 -11.84
C GLY A 48 9.81 2.27 -10.78
N VAL A 49 10.27 2.46 -9.55
CA VAL A 49 10.02 1.53 -8.42
C VAL A 49 8.63 1.72 -7.82
N MET A 50 8.18 2.96 -7.64
CA MET A 50 6.93 3.33 -6.94
C MET A 50 5.86 3.93 -7.85
N GLY A 51 6.21 4.27 -9.09
CA GLY A 51 5.25 4.82 -10.06
C GLY A 51 4.44 3.74 -10.75
N ASP A 52 3.46 4.21 -11.53
CA ASP A 52 2.58 3.35 -12.29
C ASP A 52 3.38 2.61 -13.38
N ILE A 53 3.07 1.34 -13.65
CA ILE A 53 3.66 0.56 -14.76
C ILE A 53 3.45 1.27 -16.11
N SER A 54 2.41 2.10 -16.22
CA SER A 54 2.10 2.93 -17.39
C SER A 54 2.94 4.23 -17.47
N SER A 55 3.64 4.59 -16.41
CA SER A 55 4.46 5.79 -16.28
C SER A 55 5.97 5.54 -16.27
N SER A 56 6.40 4.27 -16.19
CA SER A 56 7.81 3.91 -16.31
C SER A 56 8.22 3.77 -17.77
N THR A 57 9.26 4.52 -18.17
CA THR A 57 10.00 4.30 -19.44
C THR A 57 10.98 3.13 -19.34
N THR A 58 11.11 2.55 -18.16
CA THR A 58 11.89 1.35 -17.90
C THR A 58 10.94 0.17 -17.79
N ASP A 59 11.30 -0.93 -18.45
CA ASP A 59 10.66 -2.24 -18.30
C ASP A 59 10.49 -2.49 -16.80
N SER A 60 9.25 -2.38 -16.32
CA SER A 60 8.88 -2.78 -14.96
C SER A 60 9.44 -4.19 -14.79
N ALA A 61 10.48 -4.34 -13.98
CA ALA A 61 11.16 -5.62 -13.83
C ALA A 61 10.11 -6.64 -13.43
N GLU A 62 9.71 -7.50 -14.38
CA GLU A 62 8.77 -8.59 -14.13
C GLU A 62 9.25 -9.31 -12.89
N THR A 63 8.38 -9.41 -11.88
CA THR A 63 8.77 -9.96 -10.60
C THR A 63 9.39 -11.34 -10.85
N CYS A 64 10.66 -11.50 -10.48
CA CYS A 64 11.41 -12.70 -10.85
C CYS A 64 10.72 -13.94 -10.25
N SER A 65 10.05 -14.72 -11.10
CA SER A 65 9.29 -15.91 -10.71
C SER A 65 10.11 -16.89 -9.87
N ARG A 66 11.42 -16.97 -10.16
CA ARG A 66 12.37 -17.77 -9.39
C ARG A 66 12.52 -17.29 -7.95
N ASN A 67 12.55 -15.98 -7.70
CA ASN A 67 12.67 -15.44 -6.34
C ASN A 67 11.36 -15.55 -5.57
N GLN A 68 10.22 -15.36 -6.26
CA GLN A 68 8.90 -15.64 -5.67
C GLN A 68 8.78 -17.10 -5.24
N ASN A 69 9.12 -18.05 -6.12
CA ASN A 69 9.04 -19.47 -5.78
C ASN A 69 9.96 -19.83 -4.62
N LYS A 70 11.20 -19.30 -4.59
CA LYS A 70 12.10 -19.49 -3.43
C LYS A 70 11.50 -18.97 -2.12
N LEU A 71 10.83 -17.82 -2.15
CA LEU A 71 10.15 -17.28 -0.98
C LEU A 71 8.98 -18.19 -0.55
N LEU A 72 8.14 -18.61 -1.50
CA LEU A 72 7.03 -19.52 -1.21
C LEU A 72 7.51 -20.87 -0.68
N ASP A 73 8.57 -21.43 -1.27
CA ASP A 73 9.21 -22.68 -0.83
C ASP A 73 9.84 -22.55 0.58
N SER A 74 10.20 -21.34 1.00
CA SER A 74 10.74 -21.10 2.35
C SER A 74 9.67 -21.12 3.45
N ILE A 75 8.38 -21.01 3.08
CA ILE A 75 7.26 -21.08 4.02
C ILE A 75 7.00 -22.55 4.37
N GLN A 76 7.56 -22.98 5.51
CA GLN A 76 7.47 -24.38 5.97
C GLN A 76 6.22 -24.65 6.83
N VAL A 77 5.52 -23.60 7.25
CA VAL A 77 4.34 -23.70 8.12
C VAL A 77 3.09 -23.70 7.26
N SER A 78 2.35 -24.80 7.32
CA SER A 78 1.02 -24.93 6.76
C SER A 78 -0.02 -24.79 7.86
N LEU A 79 -1.18 -24.24 7.51
CA LEU A 79 -2.32 -24.19 8.41
C LEU A 79 -2.94 -25.58 8.56
N GLU A 80 -3.53 -25.84 9.73
CA GLU A 80 -4.37 -27.01 9.94
C GLU A 80 -5.65 -26.92 9.08
N SER A 81 -6.23 -28.06 8.73
CA SER A 81 -7.42 -28.13 7.85
C SER A 81 -8.55 -27.22 8.34
N GLU A 82 -8.78 -27.15 9.65
CA GLU A 82 -9.84 -26.32 10.24
C GLU A 82 -9.56 -24.81 10.05
N GLU A 83 -8.31 -24.38 10.24
CA GLU A 83 -7.93 -22.98 10.05
C GLU A 83 -7.96 -22.59 8.57
N GLN A 84 -7.54 -23.51 7.70
CA GLN A 84 -7.63 -23.34 6.26
C GLN A 84 -9.08 -23.20 5.79
N ASP A 85 -9.99 -24.05 6.28
CA ASP A 85 -11.41 -23.96 5.96
C ASP A 85 -12.01 -22.65 6.46
N ARG A 86 -11.62 -22.22 7.67
CA ARG A 86 -12.08 -20.96 8.25
C ARG A 86 -11.63 -19.75 7.42
N LEU A 87 -10.37 -19.72 6.95
CA LEU A 87 -9.87 -18.64 6.09
C LEU A 87 -10.40 -18.70 4.65
N SER A 88 -10.79 -19.89 4.18
CA SER A 88 -11.39 -20.07 2.86
C SER A 88 -12.88 -19.75 2.82
N THR A 89 -13.50 -19.55 3.99
CA THR A 89 -14.91 -19.21 4.12
C THR A 89 -15.15 -17.76 3.66
N ARG A 90 -16.27 -17.54 2.97
CA ARG A 90 -16.65 -16.18 2.52
C ARG A 90 -17.07 -15.32 3.69
N LEU A 91 -16.72 -14.03 3.62
CA LEU A 91 -17.17 -13.03 4.58
C LEU A 91 -18.69 -12.83 4.51
N SER A 92 -19.33 -12.89 5.67
CA SER A 92 -20.71 -12.52 5.87
C SER A 92 -20.88 -11.00 5.97
N THR A 93 -22.10 -10.51 5.70
CA THR A 93 -22.43 -9.09 5.87
C THR A 93 -22.29 -8.65 7.33
N THR A 94 -22.63 -9.54 8.27
CA THR A 94 -22.49 -9.31 9.71
C THR A 94 -21.05 -9.16 10.15
N GLU A 95 -20.13 -9.97 9.63
CA GLU A 95 -18.69 -9.84 9.93
C GLU A 95 -18.15 -8.50 9.44
N ILE A 96 -18.58 -8.06 8.25
CA ILE A 96 -18.17 -6.76 7.69
C ILE A 96 -18.76 -5.62 8.53
N ALA A 97 -20.04 -5.70 8.89
CA ALA A 97 -20.68 -4.69 9.75
C ALA A 97 -20.01 -4.60 11.12
N GLU A 98 -19.68 -5.73 11.74
CA GLU A 98 -18.91 -5.78 12.99
C GLU A 98 -17.52 -5.19 12.81
N ALA A 99 -16.83 -5.47 11.71
CA ALA A 99 -15.54 -4.85 11.42
C ALA A 99 -15.65 -3.32 11.32
N ILE A 100 -16.68 -2.79 10.64
CA ILE A 100 -16.95 -1.35 10.54
C ILE A 100 -17.15 -0.72 11.93
N LYS A 101 -17.95 -1.35 12.80
CA LYS A 101 -18.20 -0.88 14.17
C LYS A 101 -16.90 -0.76 14.98
N HIS A 102 -15.94 -1.66 14.76
CA HIS A 102 -14.67 -1.70 15.48
C HIS A 102 -13.56 -0.86 14.85
N MET A 103 -13.81 -0.20 13.71
CA MET A 103 -12.85 0.72 13.11
C MET A 103 -12.52 1.87 14.08
N ARG A 104 -11.25 2.28 14.11
CA ARG A 104 -10.83 3.44 14.92
C ARG A 104 -11.39 4.72 14.30
N SER A 105 -12.37 5.33 14.96
CA SER A 105 -13.06 6.54 14.47
C SER A 105 -12.17 7.79 14.30
N ASN A 106 -10.99 7.82 14.93
CA ASN A 106 -10.04 8.93 14.83
C ASN A 106 -8.80 8.60 13.98
N SER A 107 -8.83 7.55 13.16
CA SER A 107 -7.73 7.29 12.23
C SER A 107 -7.78 8.24 11.03
N SER A 108 -6.62 8.53 10.44
CA SER A 108 -6.54 9.21 9.15
C SER A 108 -7.37 8.46 8.10
N PRO A 109 -8.15 9.17 7.26
CA PRO A 109 -8.87 8.56 6.15
C PRO A 109 -7.93 7.79 5.21
N GLY A 110 -8.50 6.79 4.53
CA GLY A 110 -7.78 6.05 3.50
C GLY A 110 -7.62 6.87 2.21
N LEU A 111 -7.28 6.18 1.13
CA LEU A 111 -7.12 6.80 -0.20
C LEU A 111 -8.44 7.32 -0.79
N ASP A 112 -9.57 6.86 -0.27
CA ASP A 112 -10.90 7.37 -0.58
C ASP A 112 -11.18 8.73 0.08
N GLY A 113 -10.38 9.14 1.07
CA GLY A 113 -10.60 10.36 1.85
C GLY A 113 -11.81 10.27 2.80
N ILE A 114 -12.42 9.09 2.95
CA ILE A 114 -13.63 8.92 3.75
C ILE A 114 -13.22 8.47 5.16
N PRO A 115 -13.60 9.21 6.22
CA PRO A 115 -13.27 8.81 7.57
C PRO A 115 -14.12 7.62 8.03
N ALA A 116 -13.57 6.81 8.93
CA ALA A 116 -14.26 5.64 9.50
C ALA A 116 -15.66 5.99 10.07
N ALA A 117 -15.81 7.19 10.63
CA ALA A 117 -17.06 7.69 11.18
C ALA A 117 -18.23 7.68 10.18
N VAL A 118 -17.98 7.85 8.88
CA VAL A 118 -19.03 7.81 7.85
C VAL A 118 -19.61 6.41 7.72
N TYR A 119 -18.74 5.39 7.62
CA TYR A 119 -19.16 3.99 7.56
C TYR A 119 -19.88 3.56 8.84
N GLN A 120 -19.49 4.14 9.98
CA GLN A 120 -20.08 3.85 11.29
C GLN A 120 -21.47 4.46 11.51
N VAL A 121 -21.95 5.33 10.63
CA VAL A 121 -23.32 5.87 10.69
C VAL A 121 -24.36 4.77 10.53
N ASP A 122 -24.10 3.83 9.61
CA ASP A 122 -24.96 2.68 9.36
C ASP A 122 -24.13 1.46 8.90
N PRO A 123 -23.49 0.76 9.85
CA PRO A 123 -22.59 -0.35 9.55
C PRO A 123 -23.26 -1.50 8.79
N GLU A 124 -24.56 -1.69 8.95
CA GLU A 124 -25.30 -2.78 8.31
C GLU A 124 -25.46 -2.49 6.82
N THR A 125 -25.97 -1.31 6.46
CA THR A 125 -26.11 -0.88 5.07
C THR A 125 -24.75 -0.82 4.35
N PHE A 126 -23.74 -0.26 5.01
CA PHE A 126 -22.39 -0.23 4.43
C PHE A 126 -21.78 -1.64 4.32
N GLY A 127 -22.06 -2.54 5.27
CA GLY A 127 -21.61 -3.93 5.22
C GLY A 127 -22.16 -4.69 4.02
N GLU A 128 -23.43 -4.49 3.68
CA GLU A 128 -24.04 -5.06 2.47
C GLU A 128 -23.38 -4.52 1.19
N CYS A 129 -23.19 -3.21 1.11
CA CYS A 129 -22.56 -2.57 -0.05
C CYS A 129 -21.10 -3.04 -0.25
N LEU A 130 -20.31 -3.06 0.83
CA LEU A 130 -18.91 -3.47 0.78
C LEU A 130 -18.75 -4.96 0.48
N LYS A 131 -19.69 -5.81 0.91
CA LYS A 131 -19.67 -7.23 0.55
C LYS A 131 -19.74 -7.43 -0.97
N ILE A 132 -20.60 -6.69 -1.66
CA ILE A 132 -20.74 -6.79 -3.13
C ILE A 132 -19.41 -6.45 -3.80
N VAL A 133 -18.77 -5.35 -3.38
CA VAL A 133 -17.48 -4.92 -3.93
C VAL A 133 -16.39 -5.95 -3.63
N PHE A 134 -16.35 -6.46 -2.39
CA PHE A 134 -15.38 -7.46 -1.97
C PHE A 134 -15.51 -8.76 -2.77
N GLU A 135 -16.72 -9.31 -2.91
CA GLU A 135 -16.97 -10.53 -3.68
C GLU A 135 -16.67 -10.34 -5.16
N PHE A 136 -16.99 -9.16 -5.71
CA PHE A 136 -16.64 -8.81 -7.08
C PHE A 136 -15.11 -8.84 -7.26
N GLN A 137 -14.34 -8.16 -6.41
CA GLN A 137 -12.88 -8.15 -6.53
C GLN A 137 -12.24 -9.52 -6.27
N LEU A 138 -12.74 -10.27 -5.29
CA LEU A 138 -12.25 -11.61 -4.99
C LEU A 138 -12.42 -12.55 -6.19
N LYS A 139 -13.56 -12.47 -6.89
CA LYS A 139 -13.83 -13.29 -8.09
C LYS A 139 -12.90 -12.95 -9.26
N HIS A 140 -12.54 -11.68 -9.43
CA HIS A 140 -11.71 -11.24 -10.55
C HIS A 140 -10.21 -11.38 -10.27
N GLY A 141 -9.81 -11.65 -9.02
CA GLY A 141 -8.41 -11.84 -8.65
C GLY A 141 -7.55 -10.59 -8.89
N SER A 142 -8.16 -9.40 -8.94
CA SER A 142 -7.46 -8.16 -9.23
C SER A 142 -7.38 -7.29 -7.98
N LEU A 143 -6.16 -7.06 -7.51
CA LEU A 143 -5.89 -6.07 -6.47
C LEU A 143 -6.15 -4.67 -7.00
N LEU A 144 -6.74 -3.82 -6.16
CA LEU A 144 -6.85 -2.39 -6.43
C LEU A 144 -5.46 -1.80 -6.65
N ARG A 145 -5.35 -0.75 -7.47
CA ARG A 145 -4.07 -0.08 -7.75
C ARG A 145 -3.32 0.25 -6.46
N SER A 146 -3.99 0.87 -5.52
CA SER A 146 -3.45 1.18 -4.19
C SER A 146 -2.94 -0.03 -3.41
N GLN A 147 -3.61 -1.17 -3.52
CA GLN A 147 -3.20 -2.42 -2.88
C GLN A 147 -1.97 -3.01 -3.57
N ARG A 148 -1.85 -2.88 -4.90
CA ARG A 148 -0.64 -3.30 -5.64
C ARG A 148 0.56 -2.45 -5.25
N ASP A 149 0.39 -1.14 -5.20
CA ASP A 149 1.45 -0.19 -4.82
C ASP A 149 1.90 -0.45 -3.37
N SER A 150 0.95 -0.77 -2.47
CA SER A 150 1.25 -1.12 -1.08
C SER A 150 1.91 -2.50 -0.93
N ALA A 151 1.53 -3.49 -1.75
CA ALA A 151 2.10 -4.84 -1.70
C ALA A 151 3.58 -4.85 -2.13
N ILE A 152 3.96 -4.00 -3.09
CA ILE A 152 5.35 -3.81 -3.50
C ILE A 152 6.18 -3.27 -2.32
N THR A 153 5.62 -2.38 -1.51
CA THR A 153 6.30 -1.81 -0.32
C THR A 153 6.58 -2.85 0.78
N LEU A 154 5.73 -3.88 0.91
CA LEU A 154 5.91 -4.94 1.92
C LEU A 154 6.93 -6.02 1.51
N LEU A 155 7.22 -6.14 0.22
CA LEU A 155 8.09 -7.18 -0.35
C LEU A 155 9.53 -6.68 -0.58
N TYR A 156 9.85 -5.46 -0.17
CA TYR A 156 11.17 -4.84 -0.31
C TYR A 156 11.84 -4.59 1.05
#